data_AF-A0AAV2AI94-F1
#
_entry.id   AF-A0AAV2AI94-F1
#
_cell.length_a   1.000
_cell.length_b   1.000
_cell.length_c   1.000
_cell.angle_alpha   90.00
_cell.angle_beta   90.00
_cell.angle_gamma   90.00
#
_symmetry.space_group_name_H-M   'P 1'
#
loop_
_entity.id
_entity.type
_entity.pdbx_description
1 polymer ?
#
loop_
_entity_poly.entity_id
_entity_poly.type
_entity_poly.pdbx_seq_one_letter_code
_entity_poly.pdbx_strand_id
1 'polypeptide(L)'
;HRSPDYREIVPSRDPCWKAKDLSAFSKDDFDPKEWINKTFQCPEAKENKEEFATTIVAKLQSFIQEVNISLEKTAEQVNQNIPRIAREIEVMQNEARLLQQQMGSVKGDVMKVEYDSSQSMQVLLQIDHVKSCMQEASKALREADNWTTLSADVEEVFESGDINTIATKLVGMQNSLEILADVPDYHERCMRLESLKDRLEVMISPQLISAFNTQSIVSDVGLMYMKIFKDIKRLNTLQKHYHTFQKEQLLKQWKQIVETDPDETIMDWLNNFNDLLLSTWHTQMTCCQQLLPDIPAVQVLSELFVDVLTNLDPSLTFCIDAGMKLHSNQLQCLIELKQNFSVTPILFFLSRQFMHLTAVILKNMII
;
A
#
# COMPACT_ATOMS: atom_id res chain seq x y z
N HIS A 1 -99.53 32.47 -25.07
CA HIS A 1 -100.81 33.15 -24.79
C HIS A 1 -100.49 34.38 -23.95
N ARG A 2 -100.39 35.58 -24.55
CA ARG A 2 -101.34 36.70 -24.39
C ARG A 2 -101.86 36.92 -22.95
N SER A 3 -101.30 37.95 -22.30
CA SER A 3 -101.91 39.16 -21.65
C SER A 3 -103.42 39.20 -21.34
N PRO A 4 -103.96 40.15 -20.50
CA PRO A 4 -103.32 41.23 -19.69
C PRO A 4 -103.94 41.48 -18.27
N ASP A 5 -103.41 42.53 -17.58
CA ASP A 5 -104.10 43.51 -16.68
C ASP A 5 -104.60 43.04 -15.28
N TYR A 6 -104.53 43.78 -14.15
CA TYR A 6 -104.41 45.21 -13.84
C TYR A 6 -103.59 45.45 -12.55
N ARG A 7 -103.13 46.70 -12.42
CA ARG A 7 -102.28 47.32 -11.40
C ARG A 7 -102.84 47.25 -9.97
N GLU A 8 -101.94 47.12 -9.00
CA GLU A 8 -101.89 48.07 -7.87
C GLU A 8 -100.42 48.28 -7.47
N ILE A 9 -99.93 49.50 -7.68
CA ILE A 9 -98.61 49.96 -7.27
C ILE A 9 -98.73 50.30 -5.80
N VAL A 10 -98.20 49.44 -4.92
CA VAL A 10 -98.00 49.76 -3.50
C VAL A 10 -96.50 49.90 -3.26
N PRO A 11 -96.01 51.07 -2.82
CA PRO A 11 -94.58 51.29 -2.63
C PRO A 11 -94.08 50.43 -1.46
N SER A 12 -93.18 49.48 -1.76
CA SER A 12 -92.52 48.64 -0.77
C SER A 12 -91.56 49.52 0.05
N ARG A 13 -91.97 49.83 1.29
CA ARG A 13 -91.16 50.55 2.29
C ARG A 13 -90.18 49.56 2.93
N ASP A 14 -88.96 49.52 2.42
CA ASP A 14 -87.86 48.80 3.07
C ASP A 14 -87.42 49.55 4.34
N PRO A 15 -87.50 48.95 5.55
CA PRO A 15 -87.12 49.60 6.79
C PRO A 15 -85.63 49.93 6.80
N CYS A 16 -85.35 51.21 7.01
CA CYS A 16 -84.08 51.85 6.75
C CYS A 16 -83.00 51.59 7.84
N TRP A 17 -83.30 50.72 8.80
CA TRP A 17 -82.32 50.10 9.70
C TRP A 17 -82.22 48.60 9.37
N LYS A 18 -81.09 48.17 8.80
CA LYS A 18 -80.69 46.75 8.75
C LYS A 18 -79.88 46.48 10.01
N ALA A 19 -80.32 45.52 10.82
CA ALA A 19 -79.70 45.11 12.08
C ALA A 19 -78.29 44.48 11.97
N LYS A 20 -77.52 44.81 10.92
CA LYS A 20 -76.22 44.20 10.61
C LYS A 20 -75.01 45.13 10.74
N ASP A 21 -75.17 46.41 11.03
CA ASP A 21 -74.03 47.32 11.13
C ASP A 21 -73.51 47.49 12.58
N LEU A 22 -73.15 46.35 13.19
CA LEU A 22 -72.58 46.24 14.53
C LEU A 22 -71.10 46.67 14.59
N SER A 23 -70.46 46.76 13.42
CA SER A 23 -69.08 47.23 13.29
C SER A 23 -68.93 48.68 13.72
N ALA A 24 -69.96 49.51 13.54
CA ALA A 24 -69.91 50.94 13.88
C ALA A 24 -69.72 51.18 15.38
N PHE A 25 -70.41 50.40 16.24
CA PHE A 25 -70.30 50.51 17.71
C PHE A 25 -68.99 49.97 18.28
N SER A 26 -68.25 49.18 17.50
CA SER A 26 -66.98 48.58 17.93
C SER A 26 -65.76 49.41 17.51
N LYS A 27 -65.96 50.53 16.81
CA LYS A 27 -64.88 51.43 16.37
C LYS A 27 -64.59 52.49 17.43
N ASP A 28 -63.32 52.80 17.63
CA ASP A 28 -62.87 53.80 18.61
C ASP A 28 -63.31 55.23 18.29
N ASP A 29 -63.71 55.52 17.05
CA ASP A 29 -64.13 56.83 16.53
C ASP A 29 -65.66 56.98 16.40
N PHE A 30 -66.45 56.12 17.05
CA PHE A 30 -67.91 56.17 16.95
C PHE A 30 -68.49 57.50 17.47
N ASP A 31 -69.10 58.30 16.58
CA ASP A 31 -69.88 59.49 16.96
C ASP A 31 -71.38 59.16 17.05
N PRO A 32 -71.97 59.15 18.27
CA PRO A 32 -73.39 58.91 18.46
C PRO A 32 -74.27 59.95 17.75
N LYS A 33 -73.83 61.21 17.63
CA LYS A 33 -74.63 62.28 17.02
C LYS A 33 -74.72 62.10 15.52
N GLU A 34 -73.59 61.85 14.85
CA GLU A 34 -73.55 61.57 13.43
C GLU A 34 -74.35 60.31 13.09
N TRP A 35 -74.22 59.26 13.90
CA TRP A 35 -74.97 58.01 13.75
C TRP A 35 -76.48 58.23 13.89
N ILE A 36 -76.96 58.87 14.97
CA ILE A 36 -78.39 59.19 15.17
C ILE A 36 -78.91 60.02 13.98
N ASN A 37 -78.18 61.07 13.58
CA ASN A 37 -78.60 61.95 12.49
C ASN A 37 -78.72 61.18 11.16
N LYS A 38 -77.85 60.20 10.91
CA LYS A 38 -77.91 59.35 9.71
C LYS A 38 -79.06 58.34 9.78
N THR A 39 -79.31 57.73 10.93
CA THR A 39 -80.38 56.74 11.15
C THR A 39 -81.79 57.37 11.10
N PHE A 40 -81.95 58.64 11.47
CA PHE A 40 -83.24 59.37 11.41
C PHE A 40 -83.54 60.04 10.05
N GLN A 41 -82.64 59.95 9.06
CA GLN A 41 -82.91 60.45 7.69
C GLN A 41 -83.84 59.53 6.88
N CYS A 42 -84.08 58.35 7.41
CA CYS A 42 -84.92 57.29 6.89
C CYS A 42 -86.40 57.67 6.70
N PRO A 43 -87.10 57.11 5.69
CA PRO A 43 -88.51 57.43 5.45
C PRO A 43 -89.42 57.10 6.64
N GLU A 44 -89.20 55.96 7.31
CA GLU A 44 -89.99 55.55 8.49
C GLU A 44 -89.83 56.51 9.67
N ALA A 45 -88.60 57.03 9.86
CA ALA A 45 -88.31 57.99 10.92
C ALA A 45 -88.99 59.35 10.66
N LYS A 46 -89.29 59.70 9.41
CA LYS A 46 -89.95 60.97 9.06
C LYS A 46 -91.46 60.94 9.24
N GLU A 47 -92.09 59.76 9.18
CA GLU A 47 -93.52 59.60 9.42
C GLU A 47 -93.88 59.64 10.91
N ASN A 48 -93.16 58.90 11.75
CA ASN A 48 -93.36 58.92 13.19
C ASN A 48 -92.03 58.77 13.93
N LYS A 49 -91.41 59.91 14.27
CA LYS A 49 -90.10 59.97 14.93
C LYS A 49 -90.08 59.26 16.27
N GLU A 50 -91.16 59.34 17.04
CA GLU A 50 -91.23 58.77 18.39
C GLU A 50 -91.36 57.25 18.36
N GLU A 51 -92.18 56.71 17.46
CA GLU A 51 -92.35 55.27 17.27
C GLU A 51 -91.08 54.61 16.71
N PHE A 52 -90.41 55.28 15.76
CA PHE A 52 -89.13 54.81 15.23
C PHE A 52 -88.02 54.85 16.28
N ALA A 53 -87.92 55.94 17.06
CA ALA A 53 -86.96 56.05 18.18
C ALA A 53 -87.17 54.92 19.20
N THR A 54 -88.42 54.66 19.59
CA THR A 54 -88.79 53.59 20.52
C THR A 54 -88.40 52.22 19.97
N THR A 55 -88.62 51.97 18.68
CA THR A 55 -88.24 50.72 18.01
C THR A 55 -86.73 50.52 17.97
N ILE A 56 -85.94 51.56 17.70
CA ILE A 56 -84.47 51.49 17.70
C ILE A 56 -83.94 51.25 19.12
N VAL A 57 -84.47 51.96 20.12
CA VAL A 57 -84.10 51.73 21.53
C VAL A 57 -84.39 50.29 21.95
N ALA A 58 -85.56 49.75 21.62
CA ALA A 58 -85.90 48.36 21.91
C ALA A 58 -84.95 47.36 21.25
N LYS A 59 -84.53 47.61 19.99
CA LYS A 59 -83.56 46.77 19.29
C LYS A 59 -82.15 46.87 19.87
N LEU A 60 -81.70 48.07 20.24
CA LEU A 60 -80.42 48.28 20.93
C LEU A 60 -80.42 47.59 22.30
N GLN A 61 -81.52 47.65 23.04
CA GLN A 61 -81.68 46.93 24.31
C GLN A 61 -81.60 45.42 24.12
N SER A 62 -82.30 44.86 23.12
CA SER A 62 -82.21 43.44 22.77
C SER A 62 -80.79 43.04 22.37
N PHE A 63 -80.07 43.92 21.67
CA PHE A 63 -78.68 43.68 21.28
C PHE A 63 -77.72 43.68 22.48
N ILE A 64 -77.86 44.66 23.38
CA ILE A 64 -77.08 44.69 24.63
C ILE A 64 -77.31 43.40 25.42
N GLN A 65 -78.56 42.91 25.47
CA GLN A 65 -78.86 41.64 26.09
C GLN A 65 -78.19 40.45 25.36
N GLU A 66 -78.23 40.40 24.04
CA GLU A 66 -77.61 39.32 23.26
C GLU A 66 -76.08 39.29 23.41
N VAL A 67 -75.41 40.45 23.38
CA VAL A 67 -73.97 40.56 23.63
C VAL A 67 -73.63 40.15 25.05
N ASN A 68 -74.39 40.62 26.05
CA ASN A 68 -74.15 40.23 27.44
C ASN A 68 -74.33 38.72 27.64
N ILE A 69 -75.36 38.11 27.04
CA ILE A 69 -75.57 36.66 27.11
C ILE A 69 -74.43 35.90 26.41
N SER A 70 -73.98 36.36 25.24
CA SER A 70 -72.86 35.74 24.50
C SER A 70 -71.54 35.86 25.25
N LEU A 71 -71.27 37.03 25.83
CA LEU A 71 -70.11 37.28 26.66
C LEU A 71 -70.14 36.41 27.92
N GLU A 72 -71.26 36.35 28.62
CA GLU A 72 -71.45 35.52 29.81
C GLU A 72 -71.22 34.05 29.49
N LYS A 73 -71.80 33.56 28.38
CA LYS A 73 -71.60 32.18 27.92
C LYS A 73 -70.14 31.88 27.61
N THR A 74 -69.44 32.82 26.98
CA THR A 74 -68.00 32.67 26.67
C THR A 74 -67.16 32.70 27.94
N ALA A 75 -67.45 33.62 28.86
CA ALA A 75 -66.78 33.73 30.15
C ALA A 75 -67.00 32.47 30.99
N GLU A 76 -68.22 31.93 31.02
CA GLU A 76 -68.56 30.69 31.70
C GLU A 76 -67.81 29.49 31.09
N GLN A 77 -67.75 29.41 29.76
CA GLN A 77 -66.99 28.36 29.07
C GLN A 77 -65.47 28.46 29.34
N VAL A 78 -64.91 29.67 29.41
CA VAL A 78 -63.52 29.91 29.80
C VAL A 78 -63.30 29.49 31.26
N ASN A 79 -64.19 29.90 32.17
CA ASN A 79 -64.13 29.54 33.59
C ASN A 79 -64.23 28.02 33.82
N GLN A 80 -65.01 27.30 33.01
CA GLN A 80 -65.11 25.85 33.07
C GLN A 80 -63.84 25.14 32.56
N ASN A 81 -63.14 25.73 31.58
CA ASN A 81 -61.96 25.11 30.97
C ASN A 81 -60.64 25.41 31.69
N ILE A 82 -60.50 26.56 32.35
CA ILE A 82 -59.29 26.94 33.10
C ILE A 82 -58.84 25.86 34.10
N PRO A 83 -59.72 25.25 34.93
CA PRO A 83 -59.31 24.20 35.88
C PRO A 83 -58.78 22.94 35.21
N ARG A 84 -59.21 22.66 33.97
CA ARG A 84 -58.71 21.53 33.19
C ARG A 84 -57.31 21.84 32.64
N ILE A 85 -57.13 23.01 32.04
CA ILE A 85 -55.84 23.45 31.50
C ILE A 85 -54.80 23.56 32.63
N ALA A 86 -55.19 24.08 33.81
CA ALA A 86 -54.32 24.14 34.98
C ALA A 86 -53.82 22.75 35.39
N ARG A 87 -54.69 21.74 35.42
CA ARG A 87 -54.32 20.35 35.69
C ARG A 87 -53.40 19.78 34.61
N GLU A 88 -53.68 20.04 33.34
CA GLU A 88 -52.83 19.59 32.22
C GLU A 88 -51.42 20.21 32.30
N ILE A 89 -51.30 21.48 32.70
CA ILE A 89 -50.00 22.15 32.94
C ILE A 89 -49.26 21.52 34.13
N GLU A 90 -49.96 21.22 35.23
CA GLU A 90 -49.34 20.55 36.39
C GLU A 90 -48.82 19.15 36.03
N VAL A 91 -49.58 18.38 35.25
CA VAL A 91 -49.15 17.07 34.74
C VAL A 91 -47.91 17.22 33.87
N MET A 92 -47.93 18.13 32.90
CA MET A 92 -46.78 18.41 32.03
C MET A 92 -45.54 18.84 32.82
N GLN A 93 -45.72 19.68 33.85
CA GLN A 93 -44.62 20.12 34.71
C GLN A 93 -44.01 18.96 35.50
N ASN A 94 -44.85 18.04 36.00
CA ASN A 94 -44.40 16.84 36.70
C ASN A 94 -43.68 15.86 35.75
N GLU A 95 -44.18 15.66 34.53
CA GLU A 95 -43.53 14.84 33.51
C GLU A 95 -42.18 15.44 33.08
N ALA A 96 -42.10 16.75 32.88
CA ALA A 96 -40.86 17.44 32.54
C ALA A 96 -39.82 17.31 33.67
N ARG A 97 -40.24 17.41 34.95
CA ARG A 97 -39.37 17.16 36.11
C ARG A 97 -38.90 15.71 36.18
N LEU A 98 -39.79 14.76 35.92
CA LEU A 98 -39.44 13.34 35.86
C LEU A 98 -38.41 13.08 34.76
N LEU A 99 -38.63 13.60 33.56
CA LEU A 99 -37.68 13.53 32.45
C LEU A 99 -36.34 14.16 32.81
N GLN A 100 -36.34 15.31 33.50
CA GLN A 100 -35.11 15.95 33.96
C GLN A 100 -34.33 15.05 34.93
N GLN A 101 -35.00 14.41 35.89
CA GLN A 101 -34.37 13.44 36.79
C GLN A 101 -33.84 12.21 36.04
N GLN A 102 -34.63 11.65 35.13
CA GLN A 102 -34.24 10.49 34.32
C GLN A 102 -33.02 10.83 33.45
N MET A 103 -33.00 11.99 32.79
CA MET A 103 -31.87 12.44 31.98
C MET A 103 -30.61 12.65 32.84
N GLY A 104 -30.76 13.14 34.08
CA GLY A 104 -29.68 13.22 35.05
C GLY A 104 -29.10 11.86 35.41
N SER A 105 -29.97 10.86 35.64
CA SER A 105 -29.55 9.47 35.91
C SER A 105 -28.83 8.86 34.71
N VAL A 106 -29.43 8.95 33.52
CA VAL A 106 -28.83 8.42 32.28
C VAL A 106 -27.48 9.06 32.00
N LYS A 107 -27.32 10.37 32.23
CA LYS A 107 -26.02 11.04 32.11
C LYS A 107 -25.00 10.46 33.09
N GLY A 108 -25.39 10.17 34.33
CA GLY A 108 -24.53 9.53 35.31
C GLY A 108 -24.11 8.12 34.90
N ASP A 109 -25.05 7.33 34.39
CA ASP A 109 -24.79 5.97 33.88
C ASP A 109 -23.84 6.00 32.68
N VAL A 110 -24.00 6.94 31.73
CA VAL A 110 -23.10 7.11 30.59
C VAL A 110 -21.68 7.46 31.04
N MET A 111 -21.53 8.41 31.98
CA MET A 111 -20.21 8.77 32.52
C MET A 111 -19.53 7.59 33.22
N LYS A 112 -20.30 6.80 33.96
CA LYS A 112 -19.79 5.59 34.62
C LYS A 112 -19.35 4.55 33.60
N VAL A 113 -20.16 4.29 32.57
CA VAL A 113 -19.80 3.36 31.48
C VAL A 113 -18.56 3.85 30.73
N GLU A 114 -18.44 5.14 30.46
CA GLU A 114 -17.26 5.70 29.80
C GLU A 114 -15.99 5.53 30.66
N TYR A 115 -16.08 5.79 31.96
CA TYR A 115 -15.00 5.56 32.90
C TYR A 115 -14.60 4.08 32.99
N ASP A 116 -15.57 3.19 33.24
CA ASP A 116 -15.34 1.74 33.35
C ASP A 116 -14.79 1.16 32.04
N SER A 117 -15.27 1.66 30.89
CA SER A 117 -14.77 1.29 29.56
C SER A 117 -13.33 1.76 29.33
N SER A 118 -13.00 2.99 29.74
CA SER A 118 -11.64 3.52 29.62
C SER A 118 -10.62 2.74 30.47
N GLN A 119 -11.00 2.37 31.70
CA GLN A 119 -10.19 1.55 32.58
C GLN A 119 -10.01 0.13 32.00
N SER A 120 -11.10 -0.46 31.50
CA SER A 120 -11.05 -1.76 30.84
C SER A 120 -10.16 -1.75 29.59
N MET A 121 -10.23 -0.68 28.79
CA MET A 121 -9.37 -0.49 27.62
C MET A 121 -7.90 -0.38 27.99
N GLN A 122 -7.57 0.33 29.08
CA GLN A 122 -6.20 0.42 29.57
C GLN A 122 -5.65 -0.96 29.98
N VAL A 123 -6.46 -1.78 30.65
CA VAL A 123 -6.08 -3.16 31.01
C VAL A 123 -5.90 -4.02 29.75
N LEU A 124 -6.77 -3.89 28.75
CA LEU A 124 -6.62 -4.60 27.48
C LEU A 124 -5.32 -4.24 26.75
N LEU A 125 -4.92 -2.96 26.73
CA LEU A 125 -3.65 -2.53 26.14
C LEU A 125 -2.44 -3.10 26.90
N GLN A 126 -2.50 -3.16 28.23
CA GLN A 126 -1.44 -3.79 29.02
C GLN A 126 -1.34 -5.29 28.73
N ILE A 127 -2.47 -5.98 28.63
CA ILE A 127 -2.51 -7.40 28.28
C ILE A 127 -1.96 -7.63 26.86
N ASP A 128 -2.32 -6.78 25.90
CA ASP A 128 -1.82 -6.87 24.53
C ASP A 128 -0.30 -6.67 24.45
N HIS A 129 0.23 -5.69 25.19
CA HIS A 129 1.66 -5.49 25.30
C HIS A 129 2.38 -6.71 25.87
N VAL A 130 1.91 -7.24 27.01
CA VAL A 130 2.47 -8.45 27.63
C VAL A 130 2.38 -9.63 26.67
N LYS A 131 1.26 -9.77 25.95
CA LYS A 131 1.08 -10.82 24.94
C LYS A 131 2.08 -10.70 23.80
N SER A 132 2.32 -9.50 23.26
CA SER A 132 3.31 -9.29 22.20
C SER A 132 4.72 -9.68 22.68
N CYS A 133 5.12 -9.19 23.85
CA CYS A 133 6.41 -9.55 24.44
C CYS A 133 6.54 -11.06 24.68
N MET A 134 5.47 -11.71 25.17
CA MET A 134 5.47 -13.15 25.39
C MET A 134 5.57 -13.94 24.07
N GLN A 135 4.92 -13.47 22.99
CA GLN A 135 5.01 -14.08 21.67
C GLN A 135 6.43 -13.96 21.08
N GLU A 136 7.05 -12.80 21.21
CA GLU A 136 8.44 -12.56 20.79
C GLU A 136 9.42 -13.43 21.59
N ALA A 137 9.29 -13.45 22.92
CA ALA A 137 10.11 -14.29 23.79
C ALA A 137 9.90 -15.78 23.50
N SER A 138 8.67 -16.22 23.28
CA SER A 138 8.35 -17.60 22.91
C SER A 138 8.98 -17.99 21.57
N LYS A 139 8.95 -17.09 20.58
CA LYS A 139 9.60 -17.30 19.28
C LYS A 139 11.11 -17.38 19.44
N ALA A 140 11.73 -16.48 20.19
CA ALA A 140 13.16 -16.48 20.47
C ALA A 140 13.58 -17.78 21.20
N LEU A 141 12.85 -18.18 22.25
CA LEU A 141 13.13 -19.43 22.96
C LEU A 141 13.03 -20.66 22.05
N ARG A 142 12.00 -20.71 21.19
CA ARG A 142 11.83 -21.81 20.24
C ARG A 142 12.99 -21.88 19.24
N GLU A 143 13.46 -20.73 18.73
CA GLU A 143 14.61 -20.71 17.83
C GLU A 143 15.92 -21.02 18.54
N ALA A 144 16.06 -20.66 19.82
CA ALA A 144 17.23 -21.02 20.62
C ALA A 144 17.29 -22.54 20.87
N ASP A 145 16.14 -23.16 21.15
CA ASP A 145 16.02 -24.62 21.30
C ASP A 145 16.27 -25.34 19.96
N ASN A 146 15.71 -24.82 18.88
CA ASN A 146 15.95 -25.31 17.53
C ASN A 146 17.45 -25.23 17.17
N TRP A 147 18.10 -24.09 17.40
CA TRP A 147 19.54 -23.94 17.21
C TRP A 147 20.33 -24.98 18.01
N THR A 148 19.99 -25.18 19.29
CA THR A 148 20.69 -26.13 20.16
C THR A 148 20.59 -27.56 19.64
N THR A 149 19.37 -27.98 19.26
CA THR A 149 19.11 -29.29 18.64
C THR A 149 19.87 -29.42 17.32
N LEU A 150 19.73 -28.43 16.44
CA LEU A 150 20.38 -28.45 15.13
C LEU A 150 21.91 -28.52 15.26
N SER A 151 22.46 -27.82 16.24
CA SER A 151 23.89 -27.75 16.52
C SER A 151 24.45 -29.01 17.17
N ALA A 152 23.62 -29.77 17.90
CA ALA A 152 24.00 -31.06 18.46
C ALA A 152 24.13 -32.12 17.36
N ASP A 153 23.15 -32.19 16.44
CA ASP A 153 23.14 -33.24 15.41
C ASP A 153 23.97 -32.88 14.17
N VAL A 154 24.49 -31.64 14.07
CA VAL A 154 25.13 -31.17 12.84
C VAL A 154 26.29 -32.05 12.42
N GLU A 155 27.10 -32.52 13.38
CA GLU A 155 28.26 -33.35 13.07
C GLU A 155 27.87 -34.73 12.53
N GLU A 156 26.85 -35.36 13.12
CA GLU A 156 26.28 -36.62 12.63
C GLU A 156 25.76 -36.48 11.19
N VAL A 157 25.09 -35.37 10.89
CA VAL A 157 24.61 -35.09 9.54
C VAL A 157 25.78 -34.89 8.56
N PHE A 158 26.89 -34.29 8.99
CA PHE A 158 28.10 -34.20 8.17
C PHE A 158 28.76 -35.58 7.93
N GLU A 159 28.74 -36.49 8.91
CA GLU A 159 29.24 -37.85 8.76
C GLU A 159 28.46 -38.66 7.73
N SER A 160 27.16 -38.37 7.55
CA SER A 160 26.34 -39.02 6.52
C SER A 160 26.80 -38.77 5.09
N GLY A 161 27.50 -37.65 4.84
CA GLY A 161 27.97 -37.24 3.52
C GLY A 161 26.88 -36.73 2.56
N ASP A 162 25.60 -36.71 2.97
CA ASP A 162 24.51 -36.22 2.12
C ASP A 162 24.43 -34.70 2.12
N ILE A 163 24.89 -34.10 1.02
CA ILE A 163 24.99 -32.67 0.79
C ILE A 163 23.64 -31.95 0.95
N ASN A 164 22.52 -32.56 0.50
CA ASN A 164 21.20 -31.93 0.59
C ASN A 164 20.72 -31.83 2.04
N THR A 165 20.91 -32.91 2.80
CA THR A 165 20.53 -32.97 4.21
C THR A 165 21.39 -32.01 5.04
N ILE A 166 22.69 -31.96 4.78
CA ILE A 166 23.60 -30.99 5.41
C ILE A 166 23.17 -29.56 5.08
N ALA A 167 22.94 -29.23 3.80
CA ALA A 167 22.51 -27.89 3.38
C ALA A 167 21.21 -27.46 4.07
N THR A 168 20.22 -28.36 4.14
CA THR A 168 18.93 -28.10 4.80
C THR A 168 19.12 -27.82 6.30
N LYS A 169 20.00 -28.58 6.97
CA LYS A 169 20.35 -28.36 8.38
C LYS A 169 20.99 -26.98 8.58
N LEU A 170 21.95 -26.59 7.73
CA LEU A 170 22.61 -25.28 7.81
C LEU A 170 21.66 -24.11 7.52
N VAL A 171 20.70 -24.27 6.61
CA VAL A 171 19.65 -23.28 6.37
C VAL A 171 18.75 -23.14 7.59
N GLY A 172 18.37 -24.25 8.24
CA GLY A 172 17.65 -24.23 9.51
C GLY A 172 18.40 -23.45 10.59
N MET A 173 19.71 -23.72 10.73
CA MET A 173 20.58 -23.01 11.66
C MET A 173 20.67 -21.51 11.35
N GLN A 174 20.77 -21.14 10.07
CA GLN A 174 20.78 -19.75 9.62
C GLN A 174 19.49 -19.01 10.00
N ASN A 175 18.33 -19.65 9.77
CA ASN A 175 17.02 -19.05 10.08
C ASN A 175 16.83 -18.85 11.59
N SER A 176 17.29 -19.81 12.41
CA SER A 176 17.27 -19.65 13.86
C SER A 176 18.16 -18.51 14.34
N LEU A 177 19.33 -18.29 13.72
CA LEU A 177 20.20 -17.16 14.08
C LEU A 177 19.61 -15.80 13.70
N GLU A 178 18.89 -15.69 12.58
CA GLU A 178 18.28 -14.43 12.17
C GLU A 178 17.32 -13.85 13.22
N ILE A 179 16.67 -14.72 14.01
CA ILE A 179 15.77 -14.35 15.10
C ILE A 179 16.51 -14.10 16.43
N LEU A 180 17.72 -14.67 16.59
CA LEU A 180 18.52 -14.63 17.83
C LEU A 180 19.61 -13.54 17.83
N ALA A 181 19.45 -12.49 17.03
CA ALA A 181 20.47 -11.45 16.84
C ALA A 181 20.88 -10.71 18.13
N ASP A 182 19.97 -10.61 19.10
CA ASP A 182 20.19 -9.85 20.35
C ASP A 182 20.80 -10.68 21.50
N VAL A 183 21.15 -11.94 21.26
CA VAL A 183 21.73 -12.83 22.29
C VAL A 183 23.24 -12.58 22.42
N PRO A 184 23.83 -12.55 23.63
CA PRO A 184 25.24 -12.22 23.83
C PRO A 184 26.24 -13.14 23.12
N ASP A 185 25.86 -14.39 22.85
CA ASP A 185 26.70 -15.38 22.14
C ASP A 185 26.45 -15.43 20.63
N TYR A 186 25.66 -14.49 20.08
CA TYR A 186 25.29 -14.44 18.67
C TYR A 186 26.52 -14.49 17.74
N HIS A 187 27.56 -13.72 18.03
CA HIS A 187 28.77 -13.69 17.21
C HIS A 187 29.49 -15.04 17.13
N GLU A 188 29.61 -15.74 18.27
CA GLU A 188 30.24 -17.07 18.31
C GLU A 188 29.43 -18.09 17.49
N ARG A 189 28.10 -18.03 17.59
CA ARG A 189 27.21 -18.87 16.80
C ARG A 189 27.29 -18.58 15.30
N CYS A 190 27.39 -17.30 14.91
CA CYS A 190 27.64 -16.91 13.52
C CYS A 190 28.96 -17.50 13.01
N MET A 191 30.03 -17.40 13.81
CA MET A 191 31.32 -17.97 13.43
C MET A 191 31.27 -19.48 13.26
N ARG A 192 30.57 -20.18 14.16
CA ARG A 192 30.35 -21.63 14.03
C ARG A 192 29.57 -21.98 12.77
N LEU A 193 28.48 -21.27 12.47
CA LEU A 193 27.71 -21.49 11.25
C LEU A 193 28.57 -21.24 10.00
N GLU A 194 29.40 -20.21 10.02
CA GLU A 194 30.27 -19.86 8.90
C GLU A 194 31.32 -20.94 8.64
N SER A 195 31.95 -21.46 9.70
CA SER A 195 32.87 -22.60 9.60
C SER A 195 32.20 -23.86 9.04
N LEU A 196 30.96 -24.14 9.42
CA LEU A 196 30.19 -25.27 8.88
C LEU A 196 29.83 -25.07 7.40
N LYS A 197 29.49 -23.85 7.00
CA LYS A 197 29.26 -23.50 5.59
C LYS A 197 30.53 -23.67 4.76
N ASP A 198 31.69 -23.23 5.27
CA ASP A 198 32.98 -23.41 4.60
C ASP A 198 33.32 -24.89 4.43
N ARG A 199 33.03 -25.73 5.44
CA ARG A 199 33.21 -27.19 5.35
C ARG A 199 32.31 -27.82 4.28
N LEU A 200 31.03 -27.45 4.24
CA LEU A 200 30.11 -27.90 3.18
C LEU A 200 30.61 -27.46 1.80
N GLU A 201 31.11 -26.24 1.68
CA GLU A 201 31.68 -25.73 0.43
C GLU A 201 32.84 -26.61 -0.04
N VAL A 202 33.81 -26.90 0.84
CA VAL A 202 34.97 -27.76 0.50
C VAL A 202 34.52 -29.15 0.04
N MET A 203 33.45 -29.71 0.60
CA MET A 203 32.89 -30.99 0.15
C MET A 203 32.26 -30.90 -1.24
N ILE A 204 31.59 -29.79 -1.56
CA ILE A 204 30.91 -29.59 -2.84
C ILE A 204 31.91 -29.23 -3.96
N SER A 205 32.94 -28.43 -3.69
CA SER A 205 33.89 -27.92 -4.69
C SER A 205 34.44 -28.98 -5.68
N PRO A 206 34.98 -30.14 -5.25
CA PRO A 206 35.49 -31.14 -6.19
C PRO A 206 34.38 -31.78 -7.03
N GLN A 207 33.19 -31.98 -6.46
CA GLN A 207 32.04 -32.55 -7.18
C GLN A 207 31.51 -31.55 -8.21
N LEU A 208 31.47 -30.27 -7.85
CA LEU A 208 31.10 -29.18 -8.75
C LEU A 208 32.07 -29.07 -9.93
N ILE A 209 33.39 -29.10 -9.67
CA ILE A 209 34.41 -29.08 -10.73
C ILE A 209 34.28 -30.32 -11.63
N SER A 210 34.02 -31.49 -11.07
CA SER A 210 33.78 -32.71 -11.86
C SER A 210 32.54 -32.59 -12.74
N ALA A 211 31.46 -31.99 -12.24
CA ALA A 211 30.25 -31.74 -12.99
C ALA A 211 30.50 -30.77 -14.15
N PHE A 212 31.29 -29.70 -13.93
CA PHE A 212 31.69 -28.78 -15.00
C PHE A 212 32.52 -29.47 -16.10
N ASN A 213 33.42 -30.40 -15.75
CA ASN A 213 34.22 -31.16 -16.71
C ASN A 213 33.37 -32.09 -17.60
N THR A 214 32.25 -32.62 -17.11
CA THR A 214 31.37 -33.53 -17.88
C THR A 214 30.45 -32.82 -18.89
N GLN A 215 30.56 -31.50 -19.03
CA GLN A 215 29.98 -30.71 -20.13
C GLN A 215 28.45 -30.83 -20.34
N SER A 216 27.71 -31.21 -19.30
CA SER A 216 26.29 -30.84 -19.16
C SER A 216 26.19 -29.78 -18.05
N ILE A 217 26.47 -28.55 -18.47
CA ILE A 217 26.49 -27.37 -17.61
C ILE A 217 25.06 -27.05 -17.07
N VAL A 218 24.04 -27.61 -17.74
CA VAL A 218 22.62 -27.60 -17.36
C VAL A 218 22.18 -29.01 -16.93
N SER A 219 23.02 -29.68 -16.15
CA SER A 219 22.62 -30.92 -15.50
C SER A 219 21.83 -30.59 -14.23
N ASP A 220 20.90 -31.48 -13.87
CA ASP A 220 20.13 -31.37 -12.62
C ASP A 220 21.03 -31.23 -11.38
N VAL A 221 22.24 -31.80 -11.45
CA VAL A 221 23.28 -31.74 -10.41
C VAL A 221 23.85 -30.33 -10.25
N GLY A 222 24.15 -29.62 -11.36
CA GLY A 222 24.63 -28.24 -11.32
C GLY A 222 23.60 -27.26 -10.75
N LEU A 223 22.32 -27.44 -11.14
CA LEU A 223 21.20 -26.66 -10.61
C LEU A 223 20.96 -26.93 -9.11
N MET A 224 21.12 -28.19 -8.67
CA MET A 224 21.04 -28.56 -7.26
C MET A 224 22.11 -27.83 -6.44
N TYR A 225 23.38 -27.86 -6.85
CA TYR A 225 24.45 -27.14 -6.12
C TYR A 225 24.22 -25.63 -6.13
N MET A 226 23.77 -25.07 -7.25
CA MET A 226 23.42 -23.66 -7.36
C MET A 226 22.34 -23.25 -6.35
N LYS A 227 21.28 -24.06 -6.23
CA LYS A 227 20.24 -23.86 -5.21
C LYS A 227 20.84 -23.91 -3.80
N ILE A 228 21.69 -24.90 -3.49
CA ILE A 228 22.36 -25.00 -2.19
C ILE A 228 23.18 -23.74 -1.88
N PHE A 229 24.03 -23.30 -2.81
CA PHE A 229 24.85 -22.08 -2.66
C PHE A 229 23.99 -20.82 -2.50
N LYS A 230 22.81 -20.77 -3.13
CA LYS A 230 21.83 -19.68 -2.94
C LYS A 230 21.23 -19.72 -1.54
N ASP A 231 20.76 -20.88 -1.11
CA ASP A 231 20.06 -21.05 0.18
C ASP A 231 21.00 -20.78 1.37
N ILE A 232 22.28 -21.16 1.26
CA ILE A 232 23.31 -20.86 2.29
C ILE A 232 23.92 -19.44 2.17
N LYS A 233 23.44 -18.62 1.22
CA LYS A 233 23.91 -17.25 0.95
C LYS A 233 25.40 -17.14 0.55
N ARG A 234 25.90 -18.07 -0.28
CA ARG A 234 27.32 -18.17 -0.73
C ARG A 234 27.49 -18.16 -2.26
N LEU A 235 26.61 -17.48 -3.00
CA LEU A 235 26.68 -17.38 -4.47
C LEU A 235 28.01 -16.81 -5.00
N ASN A 236 28.63 -15.86 -4.27
CA ASN A 236 29.93 -15.29 -4.65
C ASN A 236 31.02 -16.35 -4.74
N THR A 237 30.97 -17.38 -3.88
CA THR A 237 31.99 -18.42 -3.93
C THR A 237 31.78 -19.36 -5.11
N LEU A 238 30.52 -19.69 -5.43
CA LEU A 238 30.17 -20.43 -6.63
C LEU A 238 30.69 -19.73 -7.89
N GLN A 239 30.51 -18.40 -7.98
CA GLN A 239 31.05 -17.59 -9.07
C GLN A 239 32.57 -17.68 -9.15
N LYS A 240 33.29 -17.59 -8.02
CA LYS A 240 34.76 -17.73 -8.00
C LYS A 240 35.21 -19.11 -8.49
N HIS A 241 34.59 -20.18 -8.02
CA HIS A 241 34.91 -21.54 -8.46
C HIS A 241 34.65 -21.73 -9.95
N TYR A 242 33.52 -21.23 -10.45
CA TYR A 242 33.21 -21.23 -11.89
C TYR A 242 34.24 -20.44 -12.70
N HIS A 243 34.58 -19.24 -12.25
CA HIS A 243 35.55 -18.37 -12.92
C HIS A 243 36.94 -19.00 -12.98
N THR A 244 37.45 -19.52 -11.86
CA THR A 244 38.74 -20.22 -11.80
C THR A 244 38.76 -21.43 -12.72
N PHE A 245 37.69 -22.24 -12.71
CA PHE A 245 37.58 -23.40 -13.57
C PHE A 245 37.64 -23.02 -15.06
N GLN A 246 36.81 -22.07 -15.50
CA GLN A 246 36.79 -21.65 -16.91
C GLN A 246 38.13 -21.01 -17.33
N LYS A 247 38.76 -20.25 -16.44
CA LYS A 247 40.09 -19.67 -16.68
C LYS A 247 41.12 -20.76 -16.94
N GLU A 248 41.19 -21.77 -16.07
CA GLU A 248 42.15 -22.88 -16.21
C GLU A 248 41.94 -23.65 -17.52
N GLN A 249 40.69 -23.88 -17.92
CA GLN A 249 40.38 -24.54 -19.20
C GLN A 249 40.87 -23.73 -20.39
N LEU A 250 40.58 -22.42 -20.43
CA LEU A 250 40.99 -21.53 -21.52
C LEU A 250 42.51 -21.38 -21.60
N LEU A 251 43.20 -21.25 -20.47
CA LEU A 251 44.66 -21.19 -20.42
C LEU A 251 45.30 -22.50 -20.91
N LYS A 252 44.73 -23.65 -20.54
CA LYS A 252 45.19 -24.95 -21.02
C LYS A 252 45.00 -25.11 -22.53
N GLN A 253 43.86 -24.68 -23.05
CA GLN A 253 43.59 -24.73 -24.50
C GLN A 253 44.49 -23.77 -25.29
N TRP A 254 44.80 -22.59 -24.73
CA TRP A 254 45.81 -21.69 -25.32
C TRP A 254 47.17 -22.37 -25.44
N LYS A 255 47.67 -23.00 -24.36
CA LYS A 255 48.92 -23.77 -24.40
C LYS A 255 48.91 -24.82 -25.49
N GLN A 256 47.80 -25.56 -25.60
CA GLN A 256 47.64 -26.56 -26.65
C GLN A 256 47.68 -25.96 -28.06
N ILE A 257 47.03 -24.82 -28.31
CA ILE A 257 47.07 -24.14 -29.62
C ILE A 257 48.52 -23.80 -30.00
N VAL A 258 49.31 -23.28 -29.06
CA VAL A 258 50.71 -22.89 -29.31
C VAL A 258 51.65 -24.10 -29.44
N GLU A 259 51.37 -25.20 -28.73
CA GLU A 259 52.19 -26.41 -28.73
C GLU A 259 51.90 -27.38 -29.90
N THR A 260 50.68 -27.37 -30.45
CA THR A 260 50.24 -28.38 -31.44
C THR A 260 50.90 -28.20 -32.81
N ASP A 261 51.08 -26.96 -33.28
CA ASP A 261 51.75 -26.66 -34.54
C ASP A 261 52.67 -25.43 -34.39
N PRO A 262 53.95 -25.63 -34.00
CA PRO A 262 54.90 -24.53 -33.79
C PRO A 262 55.33 -23.80 -35.08
N ASP A 263 55.00 -24.37 -36.25
CA ASP A 263 55.29 -23.82 -37.58
C ASP A 263 54.18 -22.88 -38.11
N GLU A 264 53.03 -22.80 -37.42
CA GLU A 264 51.95 -21.87 -37.75
C GLU A 264 52.35 -20.42 -37.45
N THR A 265 51.74 -19.46 -38.17
CA THR A 265 52.00 -18.06 -37.89
C THR A 265 51.29 -17.62 -36.61
N ILE A 266 51.82 -16.59 -35.93
CA ILE A 266 51.15 -15.99 -34.76
C ILE A 266 49.68 -15.63 -35.08
N MET A 267 49.41 -15.24 -36.32
CA MET A 267 48.08 -14.88 -36.79
C MET A 267 47.12 -16.06 -36.74
N ASP A 268 47.59 -17.27 -37.07
CA ASP A 268 46.81 -18.50 -37.02
C ASP A 268 46.50 -18.88 -35.57
N TRP A 269 47.49 -18.81 -34.67
CA TRP A 269 47.29 -19.03 -33.23
C TRP A 269 46.28 -18.04 -32.64
N LEU A 270 46.36 -16.76 -33.00
CA LEU A 270 45.44 -15.73 -32.52
C LEU A 270 44.03 -15.90 -33.08
N ASN A 271 43.88 -16.27 -34.35
CA ASN A 271 42.57 -16.55 -34.94
C ASN A 271 41.92 -17.76 -34.27
N ASN A 272 42.68 -18.86 -34.10
CA ASN A 272 42.23 -20.07 -33.41
C ASN A 272 41.81 -19.78 -31.96
N PHE A 273 42.58 -18.95 -31.24
CA PHE A 273 42.23 -18.55 -29.88
C PHE A 273 41.02 -17.60 -29.82
N ASN A 274 40.88 -16.68 -30.78
CA ASN A 274 39.71 -15.81 -30.85
C ASN A 274 38.42 -16.58 -31.17
N ASP A 275 38.49 -17.57 -32.06
CA ASP A 275 37.37 -18.48 -32.35
C ASP A 275 37.01 -19.33 -31.12
N LEU A 276 38.01 -19.75 -30.34
CA LEU A 276 37.81 -20.43 -29.07
C LEU A 276 37.12 -19.53 -28.03
N LEU A 277 37.57 -18.27 -27.88
CA LEU A 277 36.92 -17.31 -26.98
C LEU A 277 35.48 -17.02 -27.41
N LEU A 278 35.23 -16.90 -28.72
CA LEU A 278 33.91 -16.66 -29.29
C LEU A 278 32.95 -17.83 -29.05
N SER A 279 33.39 -19.04 -29.37
CA SER A 279 32.60 -20.25 -29.10
C SER A 279 32.33 -20.44 -27.61
N THR A 280 33.32 -20.16 -26.76
CA THR A 280 33.18 -20.20 -25.30
C THR A 280 32.18 -19.17 -24.82
N TRP A 281 32.24 -17.92 -25.30
CA TRP A 281 31.29 -16.87 -24.95
C TRP A 281 29.85 -17.31 -25.22
N HIS A 282 29.57 -17.78 -26.44
CA HIS A 282 28.22 -18.21 -26.82
C HIS A 282 27.72 -19.38 -25.99
N THR A 283 28.59 -20.37 -25.73
CA THR A 283 28.23 -21.56 -24.95
C THR A 283 28.00 -21.22 -23.47
N GLN A 284 28.85 -20.38 -22.90
CA GLN A 284 28.80 -20.04 -21.48
C GLN A 284 27.76 -18.96 -21.15
N MET A 285 27.33 -18.14 -22.12
CA MET A 285 26.33 -17.09 -21.90
C MET A 285 25.00 -17.67 -21.37
N THR A 286 24.49 -18.73 -22.02
CA THR A 286 23.26 -19.41 -21.60
C THR A 286 23.44 -20.12 -20.25
N CYS A 287 24.62 -20.71 -20.02
CA CYS A 287 24.98 -21.31 -18.74
C CYS A 287 24.93 -20.30 -17.60
N CYS A 288 25.63 -19.17 -17.73
CA CYS A 288 25.71 -18.16 -16.69
C CYS A 288 24.32 -17.58 -16.38
N GLN A 289 23.47 -17.39 -17.40
CA GLN A 289 22.10 -16.94 -17.19
C GLN A 289 21.25 -17.92 -16.37
N GLN A 290 21.50 -19.23 -16.50
CA GLN A 290 20.75 -20.27 -15.80
C GLN A 290 21.33 -20.57 -14.41
N LEU A 291 22.66 -20.60 -14.27
CA LEU A 291 23.35 -20.89 -13.00
C LEU A 291 23.49 -19.66 -12.10
N LEU A 292 23.50 -18.45 -12.66
CA LEU A 292 23.75 -17.19 -11.92
C LEU A 292 22.75 -16.10 -12.36
N PRO A 293 21.43 -16.29 -12.19
CA PRO A 293 20.41 -15.33 -12.66
C PRO A 293 20.50 -13.97 -11.97
N ASP A 294 21.07 -13.92 -10.76
CA ASP A 294 21.18 -12.70 -9.95
C ASP A 294 22.33 -11.78 -10.42
N ILE A 295 23.23 -12.24 -11.30
CA ILE A 295 24.40 -11.49 -11.80
C ILE A 295 24.34 -11.40 -13.33
N PRO A 296 24.60 -10.24 -13.95
CA PRO A 296 24.64 -10.15 -15.41
C PRO A 296 25.72 -11.07 -16.00
N ALA A 297 25.32 -12.08 -16.78
CA ALA A 297 26.23 -13.03 -17.41
C ALA A 297 27.34 -12.34 -18.24
N VAL A 298 27.01 -11.22 -18.88
CA VAL A 298 27.97 -10.39 -19.63
C VAL A 298 29.10 -9.90 -18.73
N GLN A 299 28.80 -9.48 -17.51
CA GLN A 299 29.81 -9.00 -16.56
C GLN A 299 30.76 -10.15 -16.17
N VAL A 300 30.20 -11.29 -15.75
CA VAL A 300 30.98 -12.47 -15.33
C VAL A 300 31.93 -12.94 -16.43
N LEU A 301 31.44 -13.05 -17.66
CA LEU A 301 32.26 -13.50 -18.79
C LEU A 301 33.28 -12.45 -19.24
N SER A 302 32.95 -11.16 -19.14
CA SER A 302 33.91 -10.11 -19.45
C SER A 302 35.07 -10.07 -18.46
N GLU A 303 34.80 -10.19 -17.16
CA GLU A 303 35.82 -10.28 -16.11
C GLU A 303 36.72 -11.51 -16.33
N LEU A 304 36.11 -12.65 -16.70
CA LEU A 304 36.82 -13.88 -17.05
C LEU A 304 37.79 -13.69 -18.22
N PHE A 305 37.31 -13.15 -19.34
CA PHE A 305 38.16 -12.98 -20.52
C PHE A 305 39.27 -11.96 -20.31
N VAL A 306 39.01 -10.90 -19.56
CA VAL A 306 40.03 -9.96 -19.11
C VAL A 306 41.11 -10.70 -18.31
N ASP A 307 40.72 -11.54 -17.35
CA ASP A 307 41.65 -12.28 -16.50
C ASP A 307 42.41 -13.39 -17.24
N VAL A 308 41.82 -14.02 -18.25
CA VAL A 308 42.50 -14.97 -19.13
C VAL A 308 43.54 -14.27 -19.99
N LEU A 309 43.17 -13.17 -20.67
CA LEU A 309 44.05 -12.42 -21.57
C LEU A 309 45.26 -11.81 -20.83
N THR A 310 45.11 -11.45 -19.55
CA THR A 310 46.21 -10.92 -18.72
C THR A 310 47.16 -12.00 -18.21
N ASN A 311 46.70 -13.25 -18.06
CA ASN A 311 47.45 -14.36 -17.49
C ASN A 311 47.80 -15.46 -18.51
N LEU A 312 47.80 -15.15 -19.81
CA LEU A 312 48.23 -16.09 -20.84
C LEU A 312 49.65 -16.57 -20.58
N ASP A 313 49.85 -17.88 -20.69
CA ASP A 313 51.15 -18.54 -20.61
C ASP A 313 51.21 -19.58 -21.74
N PRO A 314 52.08 -19.43 -22.76
CA PRO A 314 53.00 -18.31 -22.98
C PRO A 314 52.27 -16.98 -23.19
N SER A 315 52.88 -15.87 -22.77
CA SER A 315 52.26 -14.54 -22.90
C SER A 315 52.12 -14.12 -24.36
N LEU A 316 51.11 -13.30 -24.65
CA LEU A 316 50.93 -12.73 -25.99
C LEU A 316 52.19 -12.01 -26.48
N THR A 317 52.87 -11.28 -25.58
CA THR A 317 54.14 -10.60 -25.88
C THR A 317 55.25 -11.56 -26.27
N PHE A 318 55.37 -12.68 -25.57
CA PHE A 318 56.34 -13.72 -25.88
C PHE A 318 56.06 -14.36 -27.25
N CYS A 319 54.79 -14.68 -27.55
CA CYS A 319 54.41 -15.23 -28.84
C CYS A 319 54.69 -14.25 -30.00
N ILE A 320 54.40 -12.96 -29.79
CA ILE A 320 54.69 -11.91 -30.78
C ILE A 320 56.21 -11.80 -31.01
N ASP A 321 57.01 -11.74 -29.96
CA ASP A 321 58.47 -11.68 -30.06
C ASP A 321 59.06 -12.91 -30.75
N ALA A 322 58.49 -14.10 -30.52
CA ALA A 322 58.92 -15.33 -31.14
C ALA A 322 58.67 -15.33 -32.65
N GLY A 323 57.47 -14.97 -33.12
CA GLY A 323 57.21 -14.90 -34.57
C GLY A 323 57.83 -13.69 -35.26
N MET A 324 58.06 -12.57 -34.55
CA MET A 324 58.80 -11.42 -35.08
C MET A 324 60.28 -11.74 -35.39
N LYS A 325 60.86 -12.75 -34.72
CA LYS A 325 62.20 -13.29 -35.02
C LYS A 325 62.21 -14.22 -36.24
N LEU A 326 61.06 -14.78 -36.62
CA LEU A 326 60.92 -15.72 -37.75
C LEU A 326 60.58 -15.00 -39.07
N HIS A 327 59.99 -13.80 -39.03
CA HIS A 327 59.59 -13.06 -40.23
C HIS A 327 60.64 -12.05 -40.74
N SER A 328 60.94 -12.09 -42.04
CA SER A 328 61.88 -11.16 -42.71
C SER A 328 61.39 -9.70 -42.81
N ASN A 329 60.09 -9.44 -42.62
CA ASN A 329 59.49 -8.10 -42.73
C ASN A 329 58.60 -7.79 -41.51
N GLN A 330 59.24 -7.36 -40.43
CA GLN A 330 58.66 -7.09 -39.13
C GLN A 330 57.53 -6.04 -39.14
N LEU A 331 57.62 -5.05 -40.04
CA LEU A 331 56.62 -3.97 -40.13
C LEU A 331 55.28 -4.46 -40.71
N GLN A 332 55.32 -5.39 -41.66
CA GLN A 332 54.11 -5.94 -42.28
C GLN A 332 53.33 -6.81 -41.29
N CYS A 333 54.04 -7.63 -40.50
CA CYS A 333 53.45 -8.46 -39.44
C CYS A 333 52.73 -7.62 -38.37
N LEU A 334 53.33 -6.49 -37.94
CA LEU A 334 52.71 -5.58 -36.98
C LEU A 334 51.46 -4.86 -37.53
N ILE A 335 51.43 -4.56 -38.83
CA ILE A 335 50.26 -3.96 -39.49
C ILE A 335 49.10 -4.96 -39.54
N GLU A 336 49.39 -6.22 -39.91
CA GLU A 336 48.40 -7.30 -39.97
C GLU A 336 47.86 -7.65 -38.58
N LEU A 337 48.72 -7.73 -37.56
CA LEU A 337 48.31 -7.90 -36.16
C LEU A 337 47.38 -6.77 -35.72
N LYS A 338 47.75 -5.51 -35.95
CA LYS A 338 46.93 -4.35 -35.60
C LYS A 338 45.55 -4.37 -36.28
N GLN A 339 45.49 -4.78 -37.54
CA GLN A 339 44.23 -4.91 -38.27
C GLN A 339 43.36 -6.02 -37.67
N ASN A 340 43.94 -7.17 -37.34
CA ASN A 340 43.19 -8.31 -36.79
C ASN A 340 42.57 -8.00 -35.42
N PHE A 341 43.34 -7.38 -34.50
CA PHE A 341 42.82 -6.91 -33.20
C PHE A 341 41.67 -5.89 -33.33
N SER A 342 41.63 -5.11 -34.42
CA SER A 342 40.56 -4.13 -34.66
C SER A 342 39.28 -4.74 -35.24
N VAL A 343 39.37 -5.92 -35.87
CA VAL A 343 38.27 -6.54 -36.61
C VAL A 343 37.55 -7.61 -35.78
N THR A 344 38.21 -8.23 -34.81
CA THR A 344 37.58 -9.23 -33.92
C THR A 344 36.49 -8.60 -33.02
N PRO A 345 35.21 -8.99 -33.18
CA PRO A 345 34.09 -8.36 -32.48
C PRO A 345 34.16 -8.45 -30.96
N ILE A 346 34.72 -9.52 -30.40
CA ILE A 346 34.85 -9.69 -28.94
C ILE A 346 35.89 -8.76 -28.36
N LEU A 347 37.06 -8.64 -28.98
CA LEU A 347 38.09 -7.70 -28.57
C LEU A 347 37.61 -6.25 -28.74
N PHE A 348 36.85 -5.96 -29.79
CA PHE A 348 36.18 -4.68 -29.96
C PHE A 348 35.12 -4.43 -28.87
N PHE A 349 34.29 -5.41 -28.52
CA PHE A 349 33.25 -5.30 -27.50
C PHE A 349 33.85 -5.14 -26.09
N LEU A 350 34.86 -5.96 -25.74
CA LEU A 350 35.63 -5.86 -24.51
C LEU A 350 36.42 -4.55 -24.44
N SER A 351 36.99 -4.07 -25.56
CA SER A 351 37.70 -2.77 -25.62
C SER A 351 36.78 -1.57 -25.39
N ARG A 352 35.51 -1.69 -25.79
CA ARG A 352 34.51 -0.63 -25.67
C ARG A 352 33.85 -0.64 -24.29
N GLN A 353 33.72 -1.82 -23.68
CA GLN A 353 33.16 -2.01 -22.34
C GLN A 353 34.20 -1.76 -21.23
N PHE A 354 35.47 -2.05 -21.52
CA PHE A 354 36.62 -1.77 -20.67
C PHE A 354 37.68 -1.02 -21.49
N MET A 355 37.56 0.32 -21.55
CA MET A 355 38.62 1.21 -22.08
C MET A 355 39.99 0.99 -21.40
N HIS A 356 40.00 0.34 -20.24
CA HIS A 356 41.22 -0.10 -19.55
C HIS A 356 41.92 -1.29 -20.21
N LEU A 357 41.20 -2.19 -20.90
CA LEU A 357 41.79 -3.38 -21.50
C LEU A 357 42.56 -3.04 -22.78
N THR A 358 42.06 -2.08 -23.58
CA THR A 358 42.86 -1.47 -24.66
C THR A 358 44.10 -0.80 -24.10
N ALA A 359 44.01 -0.10 -22.97
CA ALA A 359 45.18 0.47 -22.33
C ALA A 359 46.17 -0.60 -21.82
N VAL A 360 45.72 -1.74 -21.30
CA VAL A 360 46.58 -2.85 -20.84
C VAL A 360 47.20 -3.60 -22.03
N ILE A 361 46.43 -3.89 -23.08
CA ILE A 361 46.93 -4.54 -24.31
C ILE A 361 47.90 -3.60 -25.05
N LEU A 362 47.59 -2.30 -25.18
CA LEU A 362 48.53 -1.31 -25.72
C LEU A 362 49.77 -1.12 -24.83
N LYS A 363 49.63 -1.18 -23.50
CA LYS A 363 50.75 -1.03 -22.57
C LYS A 363 51.67 -2.25 -22.58
N ASN A 364 51.13 -3.45 -22.78
CA ASN A 364 51.90 -4.67 -23.02
C ASN A 364 52.47 -4.73 -24.46
N MET A 365 51.97 -3.92 -25.40
CA MET A 365 52.55 -3.77 -26.75
C MET A 365 53.60 -2.64 -26.86
N ILE A 366 53.69 -1.74 -25.87
CA ILE A 366 54.55 -0.53 -25.90
C ILE A 366 55.77 -0.65 -24.96
N ILE A 367 55.85 -1.72 -24.15
CA ILE A 367 57.03 -2.11 -23.37
C ILE A 367 57.53 -3.42 -23.96
#